data_AF-A0A7J3FMF7-F1
#
_entry.id   AF-A0A7J3FMF7-F1
#
_cell.length_a   1.000
_cell.length_b   1.000
_cell.length_c   1.000
_cell.angle_alpha   90.00
_cell.angle_beta   90.00
_cell.angle_gamma   90.00
#
_symmetry.space_group_name_H-M   'P 1'
#
loop_
_entity.id
_entity.type
_entity.pdbx_description
1 polymer ?
#
loop_
_entity_poly.entity_id
_entity_poly.type
_entity_poly.pdbx_seq_one_letter_code
_entity_poly.pdbx_strand_id
1 'polypeptide(L)' 'MEGRHVKREPILLLFMERLVGLVLLIIGVILLHGAYAYQASLGGASSSFFMAISVALIFLGLLMLLSKTE' A
#
# COMPACT_ATOMS: atom_id res chain seq x y z
N MET A 1 -6.51 35.69 -20.11
CA MET A 1 -5.58 35.43 -18.99
C MET A 1 -6.05 34.13 -18.36
N GLU A 2 -5.45 33.03 -18.78
CA GLU A 2 -5.82 31.67 -18.38
C GLU A 2 -5.63 31.52 -16.87
N GLY A 3 -6.72 31.36 -16.12
CA GLY A 3 -6.68 31.13 -14.69
C GLY A 3 -5.97 29.81 -14.41
N ARG A 4 -4.72 29.86 -13.94
CA ARG A 4 -4.05 28.69 -13.39
C ARG A 4 -4.88 28.20 -12.20
N HIS A 5 -5.65 27.14 -12.42
CA HIS A 5 -6.23 26.34 -11.36
C HIS A 5 -5.08 25.73 -10.57
N VAL A 6 -4.63 26.45 -9.55
CA VAL A 6 -3.75 25.92 -8.53
C VAL A 6 -4.55 24.81 -7.85
N LYS A 7 -4.27 23.55 -8.21
CA LYS A 7 -4.76 22.37 -7.49
C LYS A 7 -4.13 22.42 -6.10
N ARG A 8 -4.71 23.19 -5.19
CA ARG A 8 -4.46 23.01 -3.77
C ARG A 8 -5.21 21.74 -3.40
N GLU A 9 -4.53 20.61 -3.44
CA GLU A 9 -5.06 19.45 -2.74
C GLU A 9 -5.32 19.89 -1.29
N PRO A 10 -6.54 19.69 -0.77
CA PRO A 10 -6.81 20.02 0.61
C PRO A 10 -5.82 19.20 1.44
N ILE A 11 -5.06 19.85 2.33
CA ILE A 11 -4.00 19.24 3.16
C ILE A 11 -4.48 17.95 3.84
N LEU A 12 -5.78 17.88 4.13
CA LEU A 12 -6.47 16.74 4.71
C LEU A 12 -6.50 15.51 3.76
N LEU A 13 -6.69 15.71 2.45
CA LEU A 13 -6.64 14.64 1.45
C LEU A 13 -5.23 14.02 1.36
N LEU A 14 -4.20 14.86 1.34
CA LEU A 14 -2.80 14.42 1.37
C LEU A 14 -2.50 13.60 2.64
N PHE A 15 -2.95 14.09 3.79
CA PHE A 15 -2.79 13.37 5.05
C PHE A 15 -3.50 12.00 5.01
N MET A 16 -4.73 11.95 4.49
CA MET A 16 -5.47 10.71 4.34
C MET A 16 -4.81 9.74 3.37
N GLU A 17 -4.25 10.21 2.25
CA GLU A 17 -3.52 9.36 1.30
C GLU A 17 -2.32 8.68 1.96
N ARG A 18 -1.53 9.42 2.73
CA ARG A 18 -0.38 8.85 3.47
C ARG A 18 -0.83 7.89 4.57
N LEU A 19 -1.95 8.18 5.23
CA LEU A 19 -2.51 7.29 6.26
C LEU A 19 -3.00 5.98 5.64
N VAL A 20 -3.67 6.02 4.49
CA VAL A 20 -4.07 4.82 3.75
C VAL A 20 -2.84 4.04 3.29
N GLY A 21 -1.82 4.72 2.76
CA GLY A 21 -0.54 4.08 2.38
C GLY A 21 0.12 3.36 3.55
N LEU A 22 0.13 3.97 4.73
CA LEU A 22 0.65 3.36 5.96
C LEU A 22 -0.16 2.13 6.37
N VAL A 23 -1.49 2.20 6.33
CA VAL A 23 -2.37 1.07 6.65
C VAL A 23 -2.16 -0.09 5.67
N LEU A 24 -2.06 0.18 4.36
CA LEU A 24 -1.77 -0.82 3.34
C LEU A 24 -0.43 -1.51 3.58
N LEU A 25 0.60 -0.73 3.96
CA LEU A 25 1.92 -1.26 4.29
C LEU A 25 1.84 -2.23 5.47
N ILE A 26 1.16 -1.84 6.56
CA ILE A 26 1.00 -2.68 7.75
C ILE A 26 0.25 -3.98 7.40
N ILE A 27 -0.84 -3.88 6.65
CA ILE A 27 -1.62 -5.05 6.21
C ILE A 27 -0.74 -5.97 5.37
N GLY A 28 0.01 -5.43 4.41
CA GLY A 28 0.91 -6.20 3.56
C GLY A 28 1.98 -6.95 4.36
N VAL A 29 2.58 -6.32 5.37
CA VAL A 29 3.59 -6.97 6.25
C VAL A 29 2.96 -8.09 7.08
N ILE A 30 1.79 -7.86 7.68
CA ILE A 30 1.08 -8.89 8.46
C ILE A 30 0.72 -10.09 7.57
N LEU A 31 0.22 -9.82 6.37
CA LEU A 31 -0.17 -10.84 5.41
C LEU A 31 1.05 -11.63 4.91
N LEU A 32 2.18 -10.96 4.68
CA LEU A 32 3.44 -11.60 4.30
C LEU A 32 3.93 -12.55 5.40
N HIS A 33 3.92 -12.08 6.65
CA HIS A 33 4.30 -12.91 7.80
C HIS A 33 3.39 -14.14 7.93
N GLY A 34 2.06 -13.96 7.77
CA GLY A 34 1.11 -15.07 7.75
C GLY A 34 1.37 -16.06 6.61
N ALA A 35 1.66 -15.57 5.40
CA ALA A 35 1.96 -16.39 4.24
C ALA A 35 3.21 -17.26 4.44
N TYR A 36 4.23 -16.74 5.13
CA TYR A 36 5.42 -17.51 5.51
C TYR A 36 5.15 -18.49 6.66
N ALA A 37 4.49 -18.02 7.74
CA ALA A 37 4.25 -18.84 8.94
C ALA A 37 3.37 -20.06 8.65
N TYR A 38 2.40 -19.92 7.74
CA TYR A 38 1.44 -20.97 7.41
C TYR A 38 1.67 -21.57 6.02
N GLN A 39 2.85 -21.36 5.40
CA GLN A 39 3.18 -21.86 4.06
C GLN A 39 2.92 -23.37 3.90
N ALA A 40 3.27 -24.17 4.92
CA ALA A 40 3.03 -25.62 4.93
C ALA A 40 1.55 -26.00 5.01
N SER A 41 0.70 -25.14 5.59
CA SER A 41 -0.73 -25.39 5.80
C SER A 41 -1.61 -24.85 4.66
N LEU A 42 -1.18 -23.80 3.95
CA LEU A 42 -1.96 -23.20 2.87
C LEU A 42 -1.86 -23.98 1.54
N GLY A 43 -0.85 -24.85 1.39
CA GLY A 43 -0.53 -25.46 0.11
C GLY A 43 0.19 -24.49 -0.84
N GLY A 44 1.02 -25.03 -1.73
CA GLY A 44 2.00 -24.25 -2.52
C GLY A 44 1.38 -23.18 -3.43
N ALA A 45 0.19 -23.41 -3.99
CA ALA A 45 -0.49 -22.47 -4.88
C ALA A 45 -1.13 -21.28 -4.13
N SER A 46 -1.68 -21.52 -2.94
CA SER A 46 -2.27 -20.45 -2.12
C SER A 46 -1.17 -19.64 -1.43
N SER A 47 -0.10 -20.28 -0.96
CA SER A 47 1.07 -19.61 -0.38
C SER A 47 1.67 -18.57 -1.33
N SER A 48 1.90 -18.94 -2.60
CA SER A 48 2.48 -18.05 -3.60
C SER A 48 1.55 -16.88 -3.95
N PHE A 49 0.24 -17.13 -4.01
CA PHE A 49 -0.76 -16.07 -4.21
C PHE A 49 -0.76 -15.05 -3.07
N PHE A 50 -0.82 -15.50 -1.81
CA PHE A 50 -0.78 -14.59 -0.65
C PHE A 50 0.54 -13.84 -0.57
N MET A 51 1.66 -14.49 -0.90
CA MET A 51 2.96 -13.83 -0.94
C MET A 51 3.01 -12.73 -2.00
N ALA A 52 2.50 -12.98 -3.20
CA ALA A 52 2.45 -11.98 -4.28
C ALA A 52 1.57 -10.77 -3.91
N ILE A 53 0.39 -11.01 -3.34
CA ILE A 53 -0.50 -9.93 -2.87
C ILE A 53 0.18 -9.11 -1.78
N SER A 54 0.84 -9.77 -0.84
CA SER A 54 1.51 -9.10 0.26
C SER A 54 2.61 -8.16 -0.23
N VAL A 55 3.43 -8.61 -1.19
CA VAL A 55 4.46 -7.77 -1.84
C VAL A 55 3.82 -6.60 -2.59
N ALA A 56 2.73 -6.83 -3.33
CA ALA A 56 2.02 -5.76 -4.02
C ALA A 56 1.46 -4.69 -3.06
N LEU A 57 0.90 -5.10 -1.92
CA LEU A 57 0.39 -4.19 -0.90
C LEU A 57 1.51 -3.36 -0.25
N ILE A 58 2.65 -3.98 0.07
CA ILE A 58 3.82 -3.28 0.59
C ILE A 58 4.32 -2.24 -0.42
N PHE A 59 4.43 -2.64 -1.69
CA PHE A 59 4.88 -1.74 -2.75
C PHE A 59 3.90 -0.57 -2.96
N LEU A 60 2.60 -0.84 -2.98
CA LEU A 60 1.57 0.18 -3.12
C LEU A 60 1.53 1.13 -1.92
N GLY A 61 1.66 0.61 -0.70
CA GLY A 61 1.76 1.41 0.52
C GLY A 61 2.97 2.33 0.49
N LEU A 62 4.14 1.82 0.09
CA LEU A 62 5.35 2.62 -0.10
C LEU A 62 5.17 3.69 -1.18
N LEU A 63 4.54 3.36 -2.30
CA LEU A 63 4.25 4.32 -3.38
C LEU A 63 3.39 5.48 -2.87
N MET A 64 2.33 5.20 -2.10
CA MET A 64 1.48 6.26 -1.52
C MET A 64 2.22 7.10 -0.45
N LEU A 65 3.16 6.49 0.29
CA LEU A 65 3.99 7.20 1.26
C LEU A 65 5.05 8.10 0.59
N LEU A 66 5.64 7.63 -0.51
CA LEU A 66 6.70 8.30 -1.26
C LEU A 66 6.17 9.23 -2.36
N SER A 67 4.88 9.12 -2.69
CA SER A 67 4.15 10.02 -3.57
C SER A 67 4.47 11.46 -3.19
N LYS A 68 5.19 12.15 -4.08
CA LYS A 68 5.51 13.55 -3.94
C LYS A 68 4.31 14.33 -4.45
N THR A 69 3.61 14.99 -3.54
CA THR A 69 2.56 15.93 -3.87
C THR A 69 3.18 17.28 -4.18
N GLU A 70 3.36 17.55 -5.48
CA GLU A 70 3.72 18.86 -6.02
C GLU A 70 2.48 19.75 -6.19
#